data_AF-A0A7W8JKF0-F1
#
_entry.id   AF-A0A7W8JKF0-F1
#
_cell.length_a   1.000
_cell.length_b   1.000
_cell.length_c   1.000
_cell.angle_alpha   90.00
_cell.angle_beta   90.00
_cell.angle_gamma   90.00
#
_symmetry.space_group_name_H-M   'P 1'
#
loop_
_entity.id
_entity.type
_entity.pdbx_description
1 polymer ?
#
loop_
_entity_poly.entity_id
_entity_poly.type
_entity_poly.pdbx_seq_one_letter_code
_entity_poly.pdbx_strand_id
1 'polypeptide(L)' 'MARQPRPDLPGIPQHLVQRGNDRQACFAAETDYLRYLQELREATPPRF' A
#
# COMPACT_ATOMS: atom_id res chain seq x y z
N MET A 1 5.51 4.72 21.55
CA MET A 1 6.90 4.40 21.12
C MET A 1 7.04 4.73 19.65
N ALA A 2 8.16 5.32 19.25
CA ALA A 2 8.42 5.59 17.84
C ALA A 2 8.59 4.26 17.09
N ARG A 3 7.84 4.07 16.01
CA ARG A 3 8.05 2.93 15.12
C ARG A 3 9.34 3.16 14.35
N GLN A 4 10.19 2.13 14.23
CA GLN A 4 11.33 2.20 13.33
C GLN A 4 10.84 2.41 11.89
N PRO A 5 11.51 3.27 11.10
CA PRO A 5 11.18 3.44 9.69
C PRO A 5 11.35 2.09 8.96
N ARG A 6 10.42 1.78 8.06
CA ARG A 6 10.57 0.60 7.20
C ARG A 6 11.65 0.90 6.15
N PRO A 7 12.64 0.01 5.96
CA PRO A 7 13.61 0.17 4.90
C PRO A 7 12.92 0.04 3.54
N ASP A 8 13.10 1.04 2.68
CA ASP A 8 12.68 1.02 1.29
C ASP A 8 13.91 0.77 0.42
N LEU A 9 14.12 -0.50 0.04
CA LEU A 9 15.30 -0.94 -0.69
C LEU A 9 14.96 -1.20 -2.16
N PRO A 10 15.74 -0.67 -3.12
CA PRO A 10 15.51 -0.92 -4.53
C PRO A 10 15.65 -2.42 -4.85
N GLY A 11 14.77 -2.92 -5.72
CA GLY A 11 14.78 -4.32 -6.16
C GLY A 11 14.26 -5.34 -5.14
N ILE A 12 13.89 -4.91 -3.91
CA ILE A 12 13.35 -5.82 -2.89
C ILE A 12 11.82 -5.73 -2.85
N PRO A 13 11.08 -6.83 -3.09
CA PRO A 13 9.63 -6.82 -3.00
C PRO A 13 9.20 -6.60 -1.55
N GLN A 14 8.29 -5.64 -1.33
CA GLN A 14 7.67 -5.40 -0.05
C GLN A 14 6.29 -6.07 0.02
N HIS A 15 6.03 -6.81 1.11
CA HIS A 15 4.71 -7.36 1.39
C HIS A 15 3.85 -6.31 2.10
N LEU A 16 2.76 -5.87 1.45
CA LEU A 16 1.85 -4.85 1.97
C LEU A 16 0.53 -5.48 2.43
N VAL A 17 0.03 -5.03 3.58
CA VAL A 17 -1.28 -5.42 4.11
C VAL A 17 -2.10 -4.16 4.34
N GLN A 18 -3.21 -4.02 3.61
CA GLN A 18 -4.18 -2.94 3.79
C GLN A 18 -5.22 -3.34 4.83
N ARG A 19 -5.43 -2.50 5.84
CA ARG A 19 -6.48 -2.68 6.87
C ARG A 19 -7.34 -1.42 6.96
N GLY A 20 -8.64 -1.60 7.06
CA GLY A 20 -9.58 -0.50 7.25
C GLY A 20 -9.42 0.07 8.66
N ASN A 21 -9.68 1.37 8.77
CA ASN A 21 -9.69 2.03 10.05
C ASN A 21 -10.75 1.40 10.96
N ASP A 22 -10.43 1.21 12.25
CA ASP A 22 -11.33 0.59 13.24
C ASP A 22 -11.95 -0.76 12.81
N ARG A 23 -11.20 -1.55 12.03
CA ARG A 23 -11.65 -2.85 11.47
C ARG A 23 -12.81 -2.75 10.46
N GLN A 24 -13.09 -1.55 9.97
CA GLN A 24 -14.05 -1.38 8.87
C GLN A 24 -13.51 -2.04 7.59
N ALA A 25 -14.40 -2.20 6.60
CA ALA A 25 -14.01 -2.70 5.29
C ALA A 25 -12.96 -1.77 4.67
N CYS A 26 -11.89 -2.34 4.10
CA CYS A 26 -10.90 -1.57 3.35
C CYS A 26 -11.48 -1.01 2.04
N PHE A 27 -12.36 -1.80 1.43
CA PHE A 27 -12.98 -1.55 0.14
C PHE A 27 -14.46 -1.88 0.29
N ALA A 28 -15.34 -0.93 -0.05
CA ALA A 28 -16.78 -1.11 -0.02
C ALA A 28 -17.32 -1.62 -1.37
N ALA A 29 -16.63 -1.28 -2.46
CA ALA A 29 -16.93 -1.70 -3.82
C ALA A 29 -15.67 -2.16 -4.57
N GLU A 30 -15.86 -2.88 -5.68
CA GLU A 30 -14.79 -3.34 -6.57
C GLU A 30 -13.91 -2.18 -7.08
N THR A 31 -14.53 -1.04 -7.36
CA THR A 31 -13.86 0.18 -7.82
C THR A 31 -12.82 0.71 -6.85
N ASP A 32 -13.00 0.45 -5.55
CA ASP A 32 -12.12 1.00 -4.51
C ASP A 32 -10.74 0.31 -4.55
N TYR A 33 -10.70 -1.03 -4.72
CA TYR A 33 -9.41 -1.71 -4.83
C TYR A 33 -8.73 -1.41 -6.17
N LEU A 34 -9.50 -1.23 -7.25
CA LEU A 34 -8.94 -0.87 -8.56
C LEU A 34 -8.28 0.51 -8.49
N ARG A 35 -8.96 1.48 -7.87
CA ARG A 35 -8.41 2.81 -7.60
C ARG A 35 -7.16 2.73 -6.72
N TYR A 36 -7.20 1.96 -5.64
CA TYR A 36 -6.07 1.77 -4.75
C TYR A 36 -4.84 1.18 -5.47
N LEU A 37 -5.03 0.19 -6.36
CA LEU A 37 -3.95 -0.38 -7.15
C LEU A 37 -3.35 0.62 -8.14
N GLN A 38 -4.17 1.49 -8.73
CA GLN A 38 -3.69 2.58 -9.59
C GLN A 38 -2.84 3.56 -8.79
N GLU A 39 -3.34 4.04 -7.66
CA GLU A 39 -2.64 4.98 -6.78
C GLU A 39 -1.32 4.39 -6.26
N LEU A 40 -1.31 3.12 -5.86
CA LEU A 40 -0.08 2.42 -5.48
C LEU A 40 0.95 2.42 -6.60
N ARG A 41 0.53 2.24 -7.85
CA ARG A 41 1.42 2.26 -9.02
C ARG A 41 1.99 3.65 -9.25
N GLU A 42 1.17 4.70 -9.14
CA GLU A 42 1.59 6.09 -9.32
C GLU A 42 2.53 6.56 -8.21
N ALA A 43 2.31 6.11 -6.98
CA ALA A 43 3.15 6.44 -5.82
C ALA A 43 4.46 5.63 -5.78
N THR A 44 4.57 4.54 -6.56
CA THR A 44 5.79 3.74 -6.59
C THR A 44 6.78 4.35 -7.59
N PRO A 45 8.01 4.69 -7.17
CA PRO A 45 9.02 5.21 -8.10
C PRO A 45 9.32 4.18 -9.20
N PRO A 46 9.75 4.62 -10.40
CA PRO A 46 10.11 3.72 -11.48
C PRO A 46 11.15 2.71 -11.00
N ARG A 47 10.87 1.43 -11.24
CA ARG A 47 11.79 0.35 -10.94
C ARG A 47 12.94 0.42 -11.94
N PHE A 48 14.13 0.76 -11.47
CA PHE A 48 15.38 0.62 -12.22
C PHE A 48 15.93 -0.80 -12.08
#